data_AF-A0A7R9WL88-F1
#
_entry.id   AF-A0A7R9WL88-F1
#
_cell.length_a   1.000
_cell.length_b   1.000
_cell.length_c   1.000
_cell.angle_alpha   90.00
_cell.angle_beta   90.00
_cell.angle_gamma   90.00
#
_symmetry.space_group_name_H-M   'P 1'
#
loop_
_entity.id
_entity.type
_entity.pdbx_description
1 polymer ?
#
loop_
_entity_poly.entity_id
_entity_poly.type
_entity_poly.pdbx_seq_one_letter_code
_entity_poly.pdbx_strand_id
1 'polypeptide(L)'
;SAFACGLSTNVIAHHLQLGTEQITSGHLATCSVLLGAACVGYFDVTEWKAVASSVFLGAPMVLTTTLVLQQKLGSELPLLHLPYNVVLLALLLASVSWNQFSIIRVVLVDEIQMESTIKNILTGIWKSTWCGIGMIFLAPQQIWVGIVIWCSILLYSRIVAVSMLLASFLASLGAAVLIGIPPGTLHTGLISYNAALSVGAIVSYQRHSSLAATCLMGFFAIVWTGIAQSSWNTLFLFIANLSM
;
A
#
# COMPACT_ATOMS: atom_id res chain seq x y z
N SER A 1 -15.27 6.55 1.94
CA SER A 1 -14.96 5.75 0.73
C SER A 1 -14.59 4.30 1.07
N ALA A 2 -13.47 4.05 1.79
CA ALA A 2 -12.98 2.70 2.11
C ALA A 2 -14.07 1.72 2.62
N PHE A 3 -14.85 2.14 3.62
CA PHE A 3 -15.98 1.36 4.14
C PHE A 3 -17.06 1.05 3.09
N ALA A 4 -17.43 2.05 2.29
CA ALA A 4 -18.45 1.90 1.24
C ALA A 4 -18.00 0.93 0.14
N CYS A 5 -16.71 0.94 -0.23
CA CYS A 5 -16.16 -0.04 -1.18
C CYS A 5 -16.21 -1.47 -0.61
N GLY A 6 -15.86 -1.66 0.67
CA GLY A 6 -15.97 -2.96 1.32
C GLY A 6 -17.42 -3.48 1.38
N LEU A 7 -18.37 -2.61 1.72
CA LEU A 7 -19.79 -2.93 1.71
C LEU A 7 -20.30 -3.29 0.31
N SER A 8 -19.96 -2.46 -0.69
CA SER A 8 -20.31 -2.68 -2.10
C SER A 8 -19.82 -4.06 -2.57
N THR A 9 -18.56 -4.40 -2.31
CA THR A 9 -18.01 -5.72 -2.65
C THR A 9 -18.77 -6.86 -1.97
N ASN A 10 -19.13 -6.75 -0.69
CA ASN A 10 -19.89 -7.80 -0.01
C ASN A 10 -21.31 -7.96 -0.57
N VAL A 11 -21.99 -6.86 -0.92
CA VAL A 11 -23.31 -6.89 -1.56
C VAL A 11 -23.24 -7.57 -2.93
N ILE A 12 -22.23 -7.22 -3.74
CA ILE A 12 -22.03 -7.82 -5.06
C ILE A 12 -21.66 -9.30 -4.92
N ALA A 13 -20.78 -9.65 -3.98
CA ALA A 13 -20.41 -11.05 -3.70
C ALA A 13 -21.62 -11.90 -3.31
N HIS A 14 -22.52 -11.35 -2.47
CA HIS A 14 -23.78 -12.01 -2.11
C HIS A 14 -24.71 -12.16 -3.33
N HIS A 15 -24.81 -11.13 -4.18
CA HIS A 15 -25.60 -11.20 -5.41
C HIS A 15 -25.08 -12.26 -6.39
N LEU A 16 -23.77 -12.44 -6.46
CA LEU A 16 -23.10 -13.48 -7.26
C LEU A 16 -23.14 -14.87 -6.61
N GLN A 17 -23.82 -15.03 -5.48
CA GLN A 17 -23.95 -16.30 -4.74
C GLN A 17 -22.59 -16.92 -4.38
N LEU A 18 -21.58 -16.08 -4.07
CA LEU A 18 -20.29 -16.57 -3.57
C LEU A 18 -20.47 -17.21 -2.17
N GLY A 19 -19.62 -18.18 -1.86
CA GLY A 19 -19.69 -18.93 -0.60
C GLY A 19 -19.66 -18.00 0.62
N THR A 20 -20.57 -18.23 1.57
CA THR A 20 -20.73 -17.39 2.76
C THR A 20 -19.43 -17.28 3.57
N GLU A 21 -18.63 -18.34 3.62
CA GLU A 21 -17.30 -18.36 4.25
C GLU A 21 -16.32 -17.36 3.62
N GLN A 22 -16.34 -17.23 2.29
CA GLN A 22 -15.48 -16.27 1.59
C GLN A 22 -15.89 -14.83 1.88
N ILE A 23 -17.19 -14.58 2.06
CA ILE A 23 -17.72 -13.25 2.40
C ILE A 23 -17.42 -12.91 3.87
N THR A 24 -17.67 -13.82 4.81
CA THR A 24 -17.49 -13.58 6.25
C THR A 24 -16.02 -13.52 6.67
N SER A 25 -15.12 -14.19 5.94
CA SER A 25 -13.67 -14.04 6.14
C SER A 25 -13.13 -12.65 5.83
N GLY A 26 -13.90 -11.82 5.10
CA GLY A 26 -13.50 -10.48 4.69
C GLY A 26 -12.44 -10.44 3.58
N HIS A 27 -11.95 -11.58 3.11
CA HIS A 27 -10.87 -11.66 2.12
C HIS A 27 -11.20 -10.93 0.81
N LEU A 28 -12.45 -11.04 0.35
CA LEU A 28 -12.92 -10.40 -0.87
C LEU A 28 -12.98 -8.87 -0.76
N ALA A 29 -13.28 -8.33 0.44
CA ALA A 29 -13.48 -6.91 0.64
C ALA A 29 -12.19 -6.12 0.87
N THR A 30 -11.11 -6.75 1.35
CA THR A 30 -9.86 -6.07 1.74
C THR A 30 -9.26 -5.23 0.61
N CYS A 31 -9.14 -5.78 -0.60
CA CYS A 31 -8.60 -5.04 -1.75
C CYS A 31 -9.49 -3.84 -2.14
N SER A 32 -10.82 -3.97 -1.99
CA SER A 32 -11.76 -2.89 -2.28
C SER A 32 -11.71 -1.78 -1.23
N VAL A 33 -11.49 -2.12 0.04
CA VAL A 33 -11.26 -1.13 1.10
C VAL A 33 -10.01 -0.31 0.82
N LEU A 34 -8.90 -0.98 0.44
CA LEU A 34 -7.67 -0.30 0.03
C LEU A 34 -7.90 0.57 -1.21
N LEU A 35 -8.67 0.09 -2.20
CA LEU A 35 -9.02 0.88 -3.37
C LEU A 35 -9.79 2.15 -2.98
N GLY A 36 -10.77 2.04 -2.10
CA GLY A 36 -11.54 3.19 -1.63
C GLY A 36 -10.70 4.20 -0.87
N ALA A 37 -9.72 3.75 -0.08
CA ALA A 37 -8.74 4.63 0.56
C ALA A 37 -7.84 5.31 -0.48
N ALA A 38 -7.36 4.56 -1.48
CA ALA A 38 -6.50 5.08 -2.53
C ALA A 38 -7.17 6.09 -3.44
N CYS A 39 -8.43 5.86 -3.80
CA CYS A 39 -9.17 6.83 -4.61
C CYS A 39 -9.31 8.17 -3.88
N VAL A 40 -9.47 8.17 -2.55
CA VAL A 40 -9.48 9.42 -1.76
C VAL A 40 -8.08 10.04 -1.64
N GLY A 41 -7.04 9.22 -1.63
CA GLY A 41 -5.66 9.70 -1.56
C GLY A 41 -5.13 10.30 -2.86
N TYR A 42 -5.58 9.80 -4.02
CA TYR A 42 -5.07 10.19 -5.34
C TYR A 42 -6.01 11.10 -6.15
N PHE A 43 -7.32 11.07 -5.90
CA PHE A 43 -8.28 11.97 -6.55
C PHE A 43 -8.72 13.07 -5.59
N ASP A 44 -9.03 14.24 -6.13
CA ASP A 44 -9.59 15.33 -5.35
C ASP A 44 -10.94 14.92 -4.73
N VAL A 45 -10.99 14.87 -3.41
CA VAL A 45 -12.13 14.39 -2.62
C VAL A 45 -13.33 15.34 -2.71
N THR A 46 -13.13 16.57 -3.16
CA THR A 46 -14.23 17.51 -3.43
C THR A 46 -15.14 17.00 -4.56
N GLU A 47 -14.62 16.10 -5.41
CA GLU A 47 -15.39 15.43 -6.43
C GLU A 47 -16.02 14.15 -5.85
N TRP A 48 -17.26 14.25 -5.37
CA TRP A 48 -18.07 13.08 -4.97
C TRP A 48 -18.11 11.98 -6.05
N LYS A 49 -17.88 12.36 -7.31
CA LYS A 49 -17.71 11.46 -8.45
C LYS A 49 -16.56 10.47 -8.27
N ALA A 50 -15.44 10.87 -7.68
CA ALA A 50 -14.29 10.00 -7.42
C ALA A 50 -14.61 8.95 -6.34
N VAL A 51 -15.36 9.37 -5.30
CA VAL A 51 -15.87 8.42 -4.29
C VAL A 51 -16.88 7.47 -4.92
N ALA A 52 -17.83 7.98 -5.71
CA ALA A 52 -18.82 7.17 -6.40
C ALA A 52 -18.19 6.19 -7.40
N SER A 53 -17.22 6.62 -8.20
CA SER A 53 -16.52 5.74 -9.16
C SER A 53 -15.78 4.62 -8.44
N SER A 54 -15.12 4.91 -7.31
CA SER A 54 -14.44 3.88 -6.51
C SER A 54 -15.39 2.82 -5.95
N VAL A 55 -16.60 3.21 -5.55
CA VAL A 55 -17.61 2.33 -4.93
C VAL A 55 -18.41 1.54 -5.96
N PHE A 56 -18.84 2.19 -7.05
CA PHE A 56 -19.75 1.60 -8.05
C PHE A 56 -19.03 0.96 -9.23
N LEU A 57 -17.79 1.37 -9.53
CA LEU A 57 -16.98 0.78 -10.61
C LEU A 57 -15.79 0.02 -10.02
N GLY A 58 -15.02 0.69 -9.17
CA GLY A 58 -13.79 0.15 -8.60
C GLY A 58 -14.01 -1.14 -7.78
N ALA A 59 -14.93 -1.13 -6.83
CA ALA A 59 -15.22 -2.29 -5.98
C ALA A 59 -15.69 -3.54 -6.77
N PRO A 60 -16.62 -3.44 -7.75
CA PRO A 60 -16.92 -4.57 -8.64
C PRO A 60 -15.72 -5.02 -9.46
N MET A 61 -14.92 -4.09 -10.01
CA MET A 61 -13.71 -4.43 -10.79
C MET A 61 -12.69 -5.18 -9.95
N VAL A 62 -12.49 -4.80 -8.68
CA VAL A 62 -11.60 -5.52 -7.76
C VAL A 62 -12.12 -6.92 -7.50
N LEU A 63 -13.42 -7.08 -7.26
CA LEU A 63 -14.02 -8.39 -7.02
C LEU A 63 -13.86 -9.30 -8.26
N THR A 64 -14.20 -8.83 -9.45
CA THR A 64 -14.06 -9.61 -10.69
C THR A 64 -12.60 -9.96 -10.96
N THR A 65 -11.68 -9.02 -10.76
CA THR A 65 -10.23 -9.27 -10.88
C THR A 65 -9.77 -10.33 -9.88
N THR A 66 -10.26 -10.28 -8.65
CA THR A 66 -9.96 -11.28 -7.61
C THR A 66 -10.42 -12.67 -8.03
N LEU A 67 -11.66 -12.80 -8.52
CA LEU A 67 -12.22 -14.08 -8.98
C LEU A 67 -11.45 -14.65 -10.18
N VAL A 68 -11.11 -13.81 -11.17
CA VAL A 68 -10.33 -14.21 -12.35
C VAL A 68 -8.93 -14.67 -11.95
N LEU A 69 -8.27 -13.93 -11.05
CA LEU A 69 -6.93 -14.29 -10.58
C LEU A 69 -6.96 -15.58 -9.75
N GLN A 70 -7.96 -15.79 -8.89
CA GLN A 70 -8.13 -17.05 -8.16
C GLN A 70 -8.32 -18.23 -9.12
N GLN A 71 -9.10 -18.05 -10.18
CA GLN A 71 -9.30 -19.10 -11.19
C GLN A 71 -8.01 -19.43 -11.95
N LYS A 72 -7.14 -18.45 -12.20
CA LYS A 72 -5.90 -18.62 -12.98
C LYS A 72 -4.70 -19.10 -12.15
N LEU A 73 -4.52 -18.56 -10.95
CA LEU A 73 -3.38 -18.87 -10.08
C LEU A 73 -3.66 -20.05 -9.13
N GLY A 74 -4.92 -20.50 -9.04
CA GLY A 74 -5.35 -21.55 -8.13
C GLY A 74 -5.57 -21.04 -6.70
N SER A 75 -6.10 -21.92 -5.85
CA SER A 75 -6.42 -21.61 -4.44
C SER A 75 -5.21 -21.67 -3.50
N GLU A 76 -4.06 -22.15 -3.98
CA GLU A 76 -2.87 -22.36 -3.15
C GLU A 76 -2.04 -21.09 -2.94
N LEU A 77 -2.16 -20.11 -3.85
CA LEU A 77 -1.38 -18.87 -3.81
C LEU A 77 -2.24 -17.71 -3.30
N PRO A 78 -1.79 -16.98 -2.27
CA PRO A 78 -2.49 -15.80 -1.82
C PRO A 78 -2.34 -14.67 -2.86
N LEU A 79 -3.48 -14.08 -3.26
CA LEU A 79 -3.48 -12.96 -4.21
C LEU A 79 -2.92 -11.65 -3.64
N LEU A 80 -2.81 -11.56 -2.31
CA LEU A 80 -2.35 -10.38 -1.58
C LEU A 80 -3.10 -9.12 -2.07
N HIS A 81 -2.36 -8.08 -2.47
CA HIS A 81 -2.92 -6.82 -2.96
C HIS A 81 -2.87 -6.68 -4.48
N LEU A 82 -2.63 -7.77 -5.22
CA LEU A 82 -2.56 -7.74 -6.67
C LEU A 82 -3.86 -7.21 -7.32
N PRO A 83 -5.08 -7.67 -6.94
CA PRO A 83 -6.32 -7.15 -7.51
C PRO A 83 -6.48 -5.63 -7.29
N TYR A 84 -6.13 -5.16 -6.09
CA TYR A 84 -6.13 -3.73 -5.75
C TYR A 84 -5.18 -2.93 -6.66
N ASN A 85 -3.93 -3.36 -6.79
CA ASN A 85 -2.91 -2.64 -7.57
C ASN A 85 -3.29 -2.56 -9.06
N VAL A 86 -3.80 -3.65 -9.64
CA VAL A 86 -4.21 -3.70 -11.06
C VAL A 86 -5.37 -2.74 -11.32
N VAL A 87 -6.41 -2.77 -10.48
CA VAL A 87 -7.59 -1.90 -10.67
C VAL A 87 -7.25 -0.45 -10.39
N LEU A 88 -6.46 -0.15 -9.36
CA LEU A 88 -6.02 1.22 -9.07
C LEU A 88 -5.24 1.81 -10.25
N LEU A 89 -4.28 1.06 -10.81
CA LEU A 89 -3.52 1.50 -11.98
C LEU A 89 -4.42 1.78 -13.18
N ALA A 90 -5.38 0.88 -13.46
CA ALA A 90 -6.34 1.07 -14.54
C ALA A 90 -7.20 2.33 -14.34
N LEU A 91 -7.67 2.59 -13.12
CA LEU A 91 -8.44 3.79 -12.79
C LEU A 91 -7.61 5.07 -12.94
N LEU A 92 -6.34 5.06 -12.50
CA LEU A 92 -5.44 6.20 -12.65
C LEU A 92 -5.19 6.49 -14.15
N LEU A 93 -4.89 5.48 -14.97
CA LEU A 93 -4.70 5.66 -16.42
C LEU A 93 -5.98 6.13 -17.13
N ALA A 94 -7.14 5.58 -16.74
CA ALA A 94 -8.43 6.01 -17.27
C ALA A 94 -8.73 7.46 -16.90
N SER A 95 -8.40 7.88 -15.68
CA SER A 95 -8.62 9.27 -15.23
C SER A 95 -7.82 10.29 -16.03
N VAL A 96 -6.56 9.97 -16.37
CA VAL A 96 -5.73 10.80 -17.27
C VAL A 96 -6.37 10.89 -18.65
N SER A 97 -6.91 9.79 -19.16
CA SER A 97 -7.52 9.73 -20.49
C SER A 97 -8.87 10.44 -20.58
N TRP A 98 -9.65 10.44 -19.50
CA TRP A 98 -11.01 10.99 -19.49
C TRP A 98 -11.07 12.46 -19.10
N ASN A 99 -10.02 13.01 -18.49
CA ASN A 99 -9.98 14.40 -17.99
C ASN A 99 -11.18 14.77 -17.10
N GLN A 100 -11.80 13.77 -16.47
CA GLN A 100 -13.00 13.89 -15.62
C GLN A 100 -12.66 14.02 -14.14
N PHE A 101 -11.42 13.70 -13.75
CA PHE A 101 -10.94 13.73 -12.38
C PHE A 101 -9.64 14.52 -12.32
N SER A 102 -9.55 15.44 -11.36
CA SER A 102 -8.27 16.04 -11.00
C SER A 102 -7.47 15.06 -10.15
N ILE A 103 -6.33 14.63 -10.67
CA ILE A 103 -5.37 13.83 -9.91
C ILE A 103 -4.62 14.79 -8.98
N ILE A 104 -4.63 14.50 -7.68
CA ILE A 104 -3.76 15.17 -6.73
C ILE A 104 -2.33 14.77 -7.14
N ARG A 105 -1.59 15.69 -7.76
CA ARG A 105 -0.17 15.45 -8.06
C ARG A 105 0.51 15.06 -6.75
N VAL A 106 1.01 13.83 -6.68
CA VAL A 106 1.94 13.43 -5.65
C VAL A 106 3.14 14.35 -5.83
N VAL A 107 3.25 15.35 -4.95
CA VAL A 107 4.36 16.28 -4.96
C VAL A 107 5.62 15.45 -4.72
N LEU A 108 6.36 15.18 -5.79
CA LEU A 108 7.77 14.82 -5.70
C LEU A 108 8.40 15.95 -4.90
N VAL A 109 8.88 15.63 -3.71
CA VAL A 109 9.53 16.60 -2.83
C VAL A 109 10.80 17.04 -3.55
N ASP A 110 10.70 18.15 -4.27
CA ASP A 110 11.82 18.84 -4.88
C ASP A 110 12.63 19.56 -3.80
N GLU A 111 13.94 19.48 -3.98
CA GLU A 111 15.03 20.14 -3.25
C GLU A 111 15.35 19.64 -1.83
N ILE A 112 16.46 18.90 -1.79
CA ILE A 112 17.14 18.37 -0.62
C ILE A 112 17.98 19.50 -0.01
N GLN A 113 17.50 20.14 1.06
CA GLN A 113 18.40 20.86 1.96
C GLN A 113 19.16 19.82 2.80
N MET A 114 20.41 19.58 2.38
CA MET A 114 21.31 18.61 2.99
C MET A 114 21.98 19.20 4.25
N GLU A 115 21.19 19.52 5.27
CA GLU A 115 21.71 19.87 6.59
C GLU A 115 21.05 18.96 7.65
N SER A 116 21.40 17.67 7.59
CA SER A 116 20.88 16.67 8.54
C SER A 116 21.88 16.40 9.66
N THR A 117 21.66 17.02 10.83
CA THR A 117 22.25 16.56 12.09
C THR A 117 21.80 15.10 12.36
N ILE A 118 22.65 14.27 12.98
CA ILE A 118 22.32 12.87 13.35
C ILE A 118 20.96 12.75 14.07
N LYS A 119 20.64 13.73 14.92
CA LYS A 119 19.35 13.81 15.61
C LYS A 119 18.16 13.87 14.65
N ASN A 120 18.27 14.63 13.56
CA ASN A 120 17.22 14.76 12.54
C ASN A 120 17.03 13.44 11.77
N ILE A 121 18.11 12.70 11.53
CA ILE A 121 18.06 11.38 10.87
C ILE A 121 17.30 10.38 11.75
N LEU A 122 17.65 10.27 13.03
CA LEU A 122 16.99 9.35 13.97
C LEU A 122 15.51 9.67 14.15
N THR A 123 15.15 10.95 14.31
CA THR A 123 13.74 11.37 14.37
C THR A 123 13.01 11.05 13.06
N GLY A 124 13.68 11.22 11.92
CA GLY A 124 13.13 10.89 10.61
C GLY A 124 12.86 9.40 10.44
N ILE A 125 13.76 8.54 10.90
CA ILE A 125 13.58 7.07 10.88
C ILE A 125 12.38 6.66 11.74
N TRP A 126 12.28 7.18 12.96
CA TRP A 126 11.15 6.88 13.85
C TRP A 126 9.82 7.33 13.27
N LYS A 127 9.76 8.55 12.73
CA LYS A 127 8.56 9.08 12.06
C LYS A 127 8.21 8.25 10.83
N SER A 128 9.19 7.95 9.98
CA SER A 128 9.04 7.08 8.79
C SER A 128 8.51 5.69 9.15
N THR A 129 8.92 5.14 10.28
CA THR A 129 8.48 3.81 10.73
C THR A 129 6.98 3.78 11.00
N TRP A 130 6.47 4.74 11.76
CA TRP A 130 5.04 4.83 12.07
C TRP A 130 4.20 5.31 10.89
N CYS A 131 4.69 6.32 10.15
CA CYS A 131 4.06 6.75 8.91
C CYS A 131 3.99 5.61 7.89
N GLY A 132 5.00 4.75 7.82
CA GLY A 132 5.00 3.56 6.96
C GLY A 132 3.84 2.62 7.26
N ILE A 133 3.55 2.35 8.52
CA ILE A 133 2.38 1.55 8.89
C ILE A 133 1.08 2.30 8.52
N GLY A 134 1.03 3.61 8.74
CA GLY A 134 -0.11 4.46 8.33
C GLY A 134 -0.33 4.47 6.81
N MET A 135 0.74 4.39 6.03
CA MET A 135 0.71 4.41 4.57
C MET A 135 0.07 3.18 3.94
N ILE A 136 -0.15 2.09 4.70
CA ILE A 136 -0.95 0.94 4.24
C ILE A 136 -2.35 1.38 3.78
N PHE A 137 -2.93 2.37 4.47
CA PHE A 137 -4.21 2.98 4.10
C PHE A 137 -4.06 4.38 3.49
N LEU A 138 -2.89 4.70 2.95
CA LEU A 138 -2.57 5.99 2.33
C LEU A 138 -2.89 7.19 3.22
N ALA A 139 -2.53 7.09 4.51
CA ALA A 139 -2.58 8.18 5.48
C ALA A 139 -1.16 8.75 5.70
N PRO A 140 -0.60 9.52 4.74
CA PRO A 140 0.77 10.01 4.82
C PRO A 140 0.95 10.95 5.99
N GLN A 141 2.16 10.93 6.57
CA GLN A 141 2.62 11.87 7.61
C GLN A 141 1.86 11.82 8.95
N GLN A 142 0.91 10.89 9.10
CA GLN A 142 0.06 10.75 10.28
C GLN A 142 0.51 9.59 11.19
N ILE A 143 1.44 9.86 12.12
CA ILE A 143 1.99 8.87 13.06
C ILE A 143 0.88 8.14 13.85
N TRP A 144 -0.08 8.90 14.37
CA TRP A 144 -1.22 8.38 15.13
C TRP A 144 -2.04 7.33 14.38
N VAL A 145 -2.27 7.48 13.08
CA VAL A 145 -2.96 6.48 12.24
C VAL A 145 -2.15 5.19 12.18
N GLY A 146 -0.83 5.29 12.01
CA GLY A 146 0.07 4.13 12.05
C GLY A 146 0.04 3.40 13.40
N ILE A 147 0.00 4.14 14.51
CA ILE A 147 -0.13 3.55 15.86
C ILE A 147 -1.47 2.83 16.02
N VAL A 148 -2.57 3.44 15.58
CA VAL A 148 -3.91 2.81 15.66
C VAL A 148 -3.94 1.52 14.86
N ILE A 149 -3.46 1.52 13.62
CA ILE A 149 -3.37 0.33 12.76
C ILE A 149 -2.50 -0.74 13.43
N TRP A 150 -1.32 -0.36 13.95
CA TRP A 150 -0.43 -1.29 14.64
C TRP A 150 -1.08 -1.91 15.87
N CYS A 151 -1.78 -1.11 16.69
CA CYS A 151 -2.55 -1.61 17.83
C CYS A 151 -3.66 -2.57 17.40
N SER A 152 -4.37 -2.30 16.31
CA SER A 152 -5.36 -3.24 15.75
C SER A 152 -4.73 -4.56 15.33
N ILE A 153 -3.56 -4.53 14.69
CA ILE A 153 -2.80 -5.75 14.32
C ILE A 153 -2.29 -6.47 15.57
N LEU A 154 -1.85 -5.73 16.60
CA LEU A 154 -1.35 -6.29 17.86
C LEU A 154 -2.44 -7.10 18.59
N LEU A 155 -3.69 -6.63 18.55
CA LEU A 155 -4.85 -7.34 19.10
C LEU A 155 -5.15 -8.64 18.34
N TYR A 156 -4.87 -8.68 17.04
CA TYR A 156 -5.01 -9.89 16.22
C TYR A 156 -3.84 -10.87 16.39
N SER A 157 -2.61 -10.40 16.18
CA SER A 157 -1.39 -11.20 16.30
C SER A 157 -0.19 -10.35 16.68
N ARG A 158 0.37 -10.63 17.87
CA ARG A 158 1.56 -9.95 18.39
C ARG A 158 2.79 -10.13 17.50
N ILE A 159 2.96 -11.32 16.95
CA ILE A 159 4.12 -11.67 16.12
C ILE A 159 4.08 -10.87 14.81
N VAL A 160 2.91 -10.83 14.16
CA VAL A 160 2.72 -10.04 12.93
C VAL A 160 2.96 -8.57 13.22
N ALA A 161 2.36 -8.01 14.27
CA ALA A 161 2.54 -6.60 14.64
C ALA A 161 4.01 -6.21 14.87
N VAL A 162 4.77 -7.02 15.62
CA VAL A 162 6.19 -6.77 15.89
C VAL A 162 7.01 -6.90 14.61
N SER A 163 6.75 -7.91 13.79
CA SER A 163 7.47 -8.13 12.53
C SER A 163 7.27 -6.99 11.53
N MET A 164 6.04 -6.47 11.41
CA MET A 164 5.72 -5.33 10.55
C MET A 164 6.41 -4.06 11.02
N LEU A 165 6.41 -3.80 12.33
CA LEU A 165 7.11 -2.64 12.91
C LEU A 165 8.61 -2.72 12.67
N LEU A 166 9.21 -3.90 12.91
CA LEU A 166 10.64 -4.12 12.69
C LEU A 166 11.01 -3.97 11.22
N ALA A 167 10.22 -4.53 10.30
CA ALA A 167 10.43 -4.39 8.86
C ALA A 167 10.34 -2.92 8.41
N SER A 168 9.34 -2.19 8.90
CA SER A 168 9.18 -0.75 8.64
C SER A 168 10.38 0.06 9.14
N PHE A 169 10.90 -0.28 10.32
CA PHE A 169 12.08 0.35 10.91
C PHE A 169 13.34 0.04 10.12
N LEU A 170 13.61 -1.23 9.79
CA LEU A 170 14.77 -1.65 9.01
C LEU A 170 14.76 -1.05 7.61
N ALA A 171 13.59 -0.94 6.98
CA ALA A 171 13.44 -0.27 5.69
C ALA A 171 13.78 1.22 5.77
N SER A 172 13.29 1.90 6.81
CA SER A 172 13.58 3.31 7.05
C SER A 172 15.07 3.54 7.35
N LEU A 173 15.68 2.66 8.14
CA LEU A 173 17.10 2.69 8.46
C LEU A 173 17.96 2.43 7.21
N GLY A 174 17.63 1.41 6.43
CA GLY A 174 18.34 1.10 5.17
C GLY A 174 18.22 2.23 4.15
N ALA A 175 17.03 2.81 4.00
CA ALA A 175 16.82 3.97 3.15
C ALA A 175 17.64 5.19 3.60
N ALA A 176 17.72 5.47 4.91
CA ALA A 176 18.48 6.58 5.45
C ALA A 176 20.01 6.36 5.33
N VAL A 177 20.49 5.18 5.70
CA VAL A 177 21.93 4.90 5.86
C VAL A 177 22.58 4.38 4.59
N LEU A 178 21.92 3.48 3.85
CA LEU A 178 22.51 2.82 2.67
C LEU A 178 22.24 3.59 1.39
N ILE A 179 21.03 4.16 1.25
CA ILE A 179 20.62 4.87 0.04
C ILE A 179 20.84 6.39 0.18
N GLY A 180 20.90 6.90 1.41
CA GLY A 180 21.08 8.34 1.67
C GLY A 180 19.82 9.16 1.39
N ILE A 181 18.64 8.57 1.57
CA ILE A 181 17.36 9.25 1.30
C ILE A 181 17.14 10.37 2.32
N PRO A 182 16.79 11.59 1.88
CA PRO A 182 16.64 12.74 2.76
C PRO A 182 15.50 12.54 3.78
N PRO A 183 15.61 13.13 4.98
CA PRO A 183 14.59 12.99 6.03
C PRO A 183 13.18 13.40 5.59
N GLY A 184 13.06 14.45 4.76
CA GLY A 184 11.78 14.92 4.23
C GLY A 184 11.01 13.84 3.47
N THR A 185 11.70 13.10 2.59
CA THR A 185 11.12 11.99 1.83
C THR A 185 10.86 10.78 2.71
N LEU A 186 11.75 10.47 3.67
CA LEU A 186 11.55 9.40 4.64
C LEU A 186 10.26 9.60 5.48
N HIS A 187 9.95 10.84 5.87
CA HIS A 187 8.77 11.13 6.70
C HIS A 187 7.43 10.69 6.09
N THR A 188 7.38 10.51 4.78
CA THR A 188 6.17 10.05 4.08
C THR A 188 5.84 8.59 4.39
N GLY A 189 6.82 7.76 4.76
CA GLY A 189 6.64 6.33 4.98
C GLY A 189 6.48 5.50 3.70
N LEU A 190 6.71 6.08 2.52
CA LEU A 190 6.53 5.41 1.22
C LEU A 190 7.42 4.18 1.03
N ILE A 191 8.60 4.16 1.64
CA ILE A 191 9.54 3.05 1.49
C ILE A 191 9.22 1.93 2.48
N SER A 192 8.84 2.32 3.70
CA SER A 192 8.71 1.42 4.83
C SER A 192 7.39 0.63 4.82
N TYR A 193 6.32 1.14 4.21
CA TYR A 193 5.03 0.44 4.18
C TYR A 193 5.08 -0.88 3.38
N ASN A 194 5.77 -0.89 2.23
CA ASN A 194 5.89 -2.09 1.39
C ASN A 194 6.68 -3.20 2.12
N ALA A 195 7.74 -2.83 2.83
CA ALA A 195 8.50 -3.77 3.64
C ALA A 195 7.65 -4.33 4.79
N ALA A 196 6.88 -3.47 5.47
CA ALA A 196 5.96 -3.87 6.53
C ALA A 196 4.92 -4.88 6.02
N LEU A 197 4.24 -4.59 4.90
CA LEU A 197 3.25 -5.49 4.31
C LEU A 197 3.85 -6.82 3.85
N SER A 198 5.02 -6.78 3.22
CA SER A 198 5.70 -7.97 2.73
C SER A 198 6.03 -8.91 3.89
N VAL A 199 6.69 -8.39 4.94
CA VAL A 199 7.05 -9.18 6.12
C VAL A 199 5.80 -9.64 6.88
N GLY A 200 4.80 -8.77 7.05
CA GLY A 200 3.54 -9.13 7.71
C GLY A 200 2.82 -10.27 6.99
N ALA A 201 2.76 -10.24 5.66
CA ALA A 201 2.19 -11.31 4.85
C ALA A 201 2.98 -12.62 5.04
N ILE A 202 4.30 -12.58 4.90
CA ILE A 202 5.16 -13.77 5.05
C ILE A 202 4.97 -14.42 6.41
N VAL A 203 4.99 -13.63 7.50
CA VAL A 203 4.78 -14.13 8.86
C VAL A 203 3.38 -14.68 9.06
N SER A 204 2.36 -14.05 8.47
CA SER A 204 0.98 -14.52 8.58
C SER A 204 0.76 -15.86 7.83
N TYR A 205 1.46 -16.08 6.71
CA TYR A 205 1.34 -17.30 5.91
C TYR A 205 2.28 -18.41 6.36
N GLN A 206 3.46 -18.08 6.88
CA GLN A 206 4.42 -19.07 7.37
C GLN A 206 4.21 -19.33 8.86
N ARG A 207 3.38 -20.34 9.17
CA ARG A 207 3.06 -20.73 10.56
C ARG A 207 4.30 -21.08 11.40
N HIS A 208 5.43 -21.49 10.79
CA HIS A 208 6.65 -21.92 11.49
C HIS A 208 7.94 -21.77 10.65
N SER A 209 8.32 -20.56 10.21
CA SER A 209 9.68 -20.33 9.67
C SER A 209 10.52 -19.50 10.65
N SER A 210 11.84 -19.72 10.61
CA SER A 210 12.78 -19.03 11.51
C SER A 210 12.74 -17.52 11.24
N LEU A 211 12.75 -16.73 12.32
CA LEU A 211 12.80 -15.27 12.29
C LEU A 211 13.87 -14.70 11.33
N ALA A 212 14.96 -15.45 11.14
CA ALA A 212 16.02 -15.13 10.20
C ALA A 212 15.58 -15.11 8.73
N ALA A 213 14.77 -16.08 8.29
CA ALA A 213 14.25 -16.12 6.92
C ALA A 213 13.33 -14.92 6.64
N THR A 214 12.51 -14.55 7.62
CA THR A 214 11.64 -13.38 7.55
C THR A 214 12.43 -12.08 7.44
N CYS A 215 13.48 -11.92 8.24
CA CYS A 215 14.39 -10.76 8.17
C CYS A 215 15.12 -10.70 6.82
N LEU A 216 15.54 -11.84 6.27
CA LEU A 216 16.22 -11.92 4.97
C LEU A 216 15.28 -11.51 3.84
N MET A 217 14.03 -11.99 3.85
CA MET A 217 13.02 -11.59 2.87
C MET A 217 12.66 -10.11 3.01
N GLY A 218 12.60 -9.57 4.23
CA GLY A 218 12.44 -8.14 4.48
C GLY A 218 13.59 -7.32 3.91
N PHE A 219 14.83 -7.78 4.07
CA PHE A 219 16.01 -7.14 3.46
C PHE A 219 15.94 -7.15 1.93
N PHE A 220 15.60 -8.28 1.32
CA PHE A 220 15.40 -8.35 -0.13
C PHE A 220 14.26 -7.45 -0.62
N ALA A 221 13.17 -7.34 0.14
CA ALA A 221 12.08 -6.42 -0.17
C ALA A 221 12.54 -4.95 -0.14
N ILE A 222 13.40 -4.58 0.81
CA ILE A 222 13.99 -3.22 0.92
C ILE A 222 14.94 -2.94 -0.25
N VAL A 223 15.81 -3.89 -0.59
CA VAL A 223 16.73 -3.76 -1.73
C VAL A 223 15.92 -3.67 -3.04
N TRP A 224 14.90 -4.50 -3.19
CA TRP A 224 14.03 -4.51 -4.36
C TRP A 224 13.21 -3.22 -4.49
N THR A 225 12.66 -2.67 -3.41
CA THR A 225 11.94 -1.38 -3.47
C THR A 225 12.88 -0.24 -3.83
N GLY A 226 14.12 -0.23 -3.33
CA GLY A 226 15.14 0.74 -3.76
C GLY A 226 15.48 0.64 -5.25
N ILE A 227 15.68 -0.58 -5.77
CA ILE A 227 15.97 -0.83 -7.20
C ILE A 227 14.76 -0.46 -8.07
N ALA A 228 13.56 -0.89 -7.67
CA ALA A 228 12.33 -0.58 -8.39
C ALA A 228 12.13 0.94 -8.47
N GLN A 229 12.30 1.68 -7.38
CA GLN A 229 12.12 3.13 -7.38
C GLN A 229 13.10 3.84 -8.34
N SER A 230 14.35 3.38 -8.43
CA SER A 230 15.32 3.84 -9.45
C SER A 230 14.84 3.54 -10.89
N SER A 231 14.28 2.35 -11.11
CA SER A 231 13.82 1.89 -12.43
C SER A 231 12.54 2.60 -12.90
N TRP A 232 11.61 2.87 -11.98
CA TRP A 232 10.35 3.57 -12.26
C TRP A 232 10.59 5.04 -12.62
N ASN A 233 11.60 5.71 -12.04
CA ASN A 233 11.98 7.04 -12.48
C ASN A 233 12.36 7.06 -13.97
N THR A 234 13.04 6.03 -14.46
CA THR A 234 13.38 5.86 -15.88
C THR A 234 12.14 5.61 -16.75
N LEU A 235 11.19 4.79 -16.27
CA LEU A 235 9.92 4.53 -16.97
C LEU A 235 9.03 5.77 -17.04
N PHE A 236 8.92 6.54 -15.96
CA PHE A 236 8.15 7.78 -15.94
C PHE A 236 8.78 8.87 -16.82
N LEU A 237 10.12 8.97 -16.85
CA LEU A 237 10.81 9.83 -17.79
C LEU A 237 10.55 9.41 -19.25
N PHE A 238 10.48 8.11 -19.52
CA PHE A 238 10.13 7.60 -20.85
C PHE A 238 8.67 7.91 -21.24
N ILE A 239 7.72 7.73 -20.33
CA ILE A 239 6.30 8.05 -20.57
C ILE A 239 6.08 9.56 -20.71
N ALA A 240 6.76 10.38 -19.89
CA ALA A 240 6.71 11.84 -20.00
C ALA A 240 7.24 12.32 -21.36
N ASN A 241 8.30 11.69 -21.87
CA ASN A 241 8.84 11.95 -23.20
C ASN A 241 7.95 11.44 -24.35
N LEU A 242 7.07 10.46 -24.10
CA LEU A 242 6.05 10.03 -25.07
C LEU A 242 4.82 10.95 -25.13
N SER A 243 4.63 11.79 -24.12
CA SER A 243 3.51 12.74 -24.02
C SER A 243 3.84 14.17 -24.49
N MET A 244 5.07 14.41 -24.97
CA MET A 244 5.46 15.63 -25.73
C MET A 244 5.47 15.33 -27.23
#